data_AF-A0AB73R4J3-F1
#
_entry.id   AF-A0AB73R4J3-F1
#
_cell.length_a   1.000
_cell.length_b   1.000
_cell.length_c   1.000
_cell.angle_alpha   90.00
_cell.angle_beta   90.00
_cell.angle_gamma   90.00
#
_symmetry.space_group_name_H-M   'P 1'
#
loop_
_entity.id
_entity.type
_entity.pdbx_description
1 polymer ?
#
loop_
_entity_poly.entity_id
_entity_poly.type
_entity_poly.pdbx_seq_one_letter_code
_entity_poly.pdbx_strand_id
1 'polypeptide(L)'
;MIDQLKKVRKRTIILTVIILLLTVILVRNSTWYISRSFSSEFFRLAMPLDSKVIKDYEADEKNWIEIGNGGYWEVVANRIIETKQSKAEVISFYQKIGKLKYPNSNVTGVEIQLYFKDDSKVVENEKGNYYRDKMGDIRYVNEYAIEDIKKEKQPSDPEMITYVIQVHTQFDYWYKLD
;
A
#
# COMPACT_ATOMS: atom_id res chain seq x y z
N MET A 1 20.36 -7.95 53.80
CA MET A 1 20.76 -8.56 52.50
C MET A 1 19.57 -8.82 51.57
N ILE A 2 18.47 -9.41 52.07
CA ILE A 2 17.26 -9.73 51.29
C ILE A 2 16.57 -8.48 50.69
N ASP A 3 16.48 -7.36 51.43
CA ASP A 3 15.78 -6.16 50.94
C ASP A 3 16.56 -5.41 49.85
N GLN A 4 17.90 -5.47 49.88
CA GLN A 4 18.74 -4.92 48.81
C GLN A 4 18.56 -5.74 47.52
N LEU A 5 18.51 -7.07 47.62
CA LEU A 5 18.20 -7.97 46.50
C LEU A 5 16.82 -7.70 45.89
N LYS A 6 15.79 -7.49 46.72
CA LYS A 6 14.44 -7.11 46.25
C LYS A 6 14.45 -5.76 45.53
N LYS A 7 15.19 -4.78 46.03
CA LYS A 7 15.33 -3.44 45.43
C LYS A 7 16.04 -3.48 44.08
N VAL A 8 17.12 -4.27 43.97
CA VAL A 8 17.84 -4.47 42.70
C VAL A 8 16.94 -5.19 41.69
N ARG A 9 16.28 -6.29 42.06
CA ARG A 9 15.35 -7.01 41.18
C ARG A 9 14.21 -6.12 40.68
N LYS A 10 13.62 -5.29 41.55
CA LYS A 10 12.58 -4.33 41.16
C LYS A 10 13.10 -3.30 40.14
N ARG A 11 14.32 -2.76 40.35
CA ARG A 11 14.96 -1.83 39.39
C ARG A 11 15.24 -2.49 38.05
N THR A 12 15.76 -3.72 38.05
CA THR A 12 16.02 -4.48 36.82
C THR A 12 14.72 -4.71 36.04
N ILE A 13 13.64 -5.14 36.70
CA ILE A 13 12.34 -5.34 36.03
C ILE A 13 11.84 -4.03 35.41
N ILE A 14 11.89 -2.91 36.15
CA ILE A 14 11.46 -1.60 35.64
C ILE A 14 12.30 -1.20 34.41
N LEU A 15 13.62 -1.35 34.47
CA LEU A 15 14.52 -1.08 33.35
C LEU A 15 14.19 -1.94 32.12
N THR A 16 13.99 -3.25 32.31
CA THR A 16 13.61 -4.16 31.22
C THR A 16 12.28 -3.74 30.58
N VAL A 17 11.28 -3.36 31.38
CA VAL A 17 9.98 -2.88 30.86
C VAL A 17 10.14 -1.58 30.07
N ILE A 18 10.94 -0.62 30.57
CA ILE A 18 11.20 0.64 29.87
C ILE A 18 11.87 0.37 28.52
N ILE A 19 12.90 -0.49 28.48
CA ILE A 19 13.60 -0.84 27.24
C ILE A 19 12.63 -1.50 26.26
N LEU A 20 11.79 -2.43 26.71
CA LEU A 20 10.76 -3.06 25.87
C LEU A 20 9.79 -2.03 25.27
N LEU A 21 9.29 -1.09 26.08
CA LEU A 21 8.39 -0.04 25.60
C LEU A 21 9.06 0.86 24.57
N LEU A 22 10.32 1.26 24.82
CA LEU A 22 11.09 2.08 23.87
C LEU A 22 11.30 1.34 22.55
N THR A 23 11.63 0.05 22.58
CA THR A 23 11.77 -0.76 21.37
C THR A 23 10.47 -0.82 20.58
N VAL A 24 9.32 -1.02 21.24
CA VAL A 24 8.01 -1.03 20.57
C VAL A 24 7.70 0.32 19.90
N ILE A 25 7.97 1.44 20.60
CA ILE A 25 7.76 2.79 20.05
C ILE A 25 8.66 3.03 18.84
N LEU A 26 9.94 2.66 18.92
CA LEU A 26 10.90 2.83 17.83
C LEU A 26 10.49 2.01 16.60
N VAL A 27 10.09 0.76 16.80
CA VAL A 27 9.60 -0.10 15.71
C VAL A 27 8.37 0.51 15.05
N ARG A 28 7.36 0.94 15.83
CA ARG A 28 6.14 1.53 15.28
C ARG A 28 6.40 2.83 14.52
N ASN A 29 7.30 3.68 15.02
CA ASN A 29 7.68 4.90 14.33
C ASN A 29 8.41 4.62 13.02
N SER A 30 9.29 3.61 13.00
CA SER A 30 9.99 3.16 11.78
C SER A 30 9.00 2.65 10.74
N THR A 31 8.10 1.73 11.12
CA THR A 31 7.10 1.17 10.20
C THR A 31 6.19 2.25 9.63
N TRP A 32 5.76 3.18 10.48
CA TRP A 32 4.92 4.31 10.06
C TRP A 32 5.66 5.21 9.06
N TYR A 33 6.91 5.58 9.35
CA TYR A 33 7.70 6.43 8.46
C TYR A 33 7.94 5.77 7.10
N ILE A 34 8.33 4.49 7.09
CA ILE A 34 8.55 3.73 5.85
C ILE A 34 7.27 3.64 5.02
N SER A 35 6.15 3.28 5.65
CA SER A 35 4.84 3.19 4.98
C SER A 35 4.41 4.54 4.42
N ARG A 36 4.48 5.60 5.24
CA ARG A 36 4.07 6.96 4.84
C ARG A 36 4.92 7.52 3.70
N SER A 37 6.24 7.28 3.74
CA SER A 37 7.14 7.71 2.66
C SER A 37 6.79 7.02 1.35
N PHE A 38 6.63 5.69 1.38
CA PHE A 38 6.27 4.90 0.20
C PHE A 38 4.91 5.32 -0.37
N SER A 39 3.88 5.41 0.47
CA SER A 39 2.55 5.88 0.06
C SER A 39 2.59 7.30 -0.52
N SER A 40 3.36 8.22 0.08
CA SER A 40 3.50 9.58 -0.45
C SER A 40 4.18 9.62 -1.81
N GLU A 41 5.13 8.71 -2.10
CA GLU A 41 5.74 8.61 -3.43
C GLU A 41 4.73 8.05 -4.44
N PHE A 42 3.98 7.02 -4.06
CA PHE A 42 2.88 6.49 -4.86
C PHE A 42 1.82 7.56 -5.17
N PHE A 43 1.45 8.37 -4.19
CA PHE A 43 0.54 9.51 -4.35
C PHE A 43 1.14 10.68 -5.17
N ARG A 44 2.40 10.60 -5.61
CA ARG A 44 2.98 11.58 -6.54
C ARG A 44 3.07 11.07 -7.96
N LEU A 45 2.65 9.82 -8.22
CA LEU A 45 2.57 9.31 -9.57
C LEU A 45 1.69 10.22 -10.44
N ALA A 46 2.15 10.45 -11.67
CA ALA A 46 1.37 11.15 -12.66
C ALA A 46 0.06 10.40 -12.91
N MET A 47 -0.95 11.12 -13.40
CA MET A 47 -2.25 10.56 -13.73
C MET A 47 -2.56 10.84 -15.21
N PRO A 48 -3.49 10.08 -15.83
CA PRO A 48 -4.01 10.40 -17.14
C PRO A 48 -4.51 11.85 -17.23
N LEU A 49 -4.52 12.42 -18.44
CA LEU A 49 -5.07 13.76 -18.67
C LEU A 49 -6.53 13.84 -18.22
N ASP A 50 -6.98 15.04 -17.86
CA ASP A 50 -8.35 15.30 -17.40
C ASP A 50 -8.77 14.43 -16.20
N SER A 51 -7.81 14.01 -15.38
CA SER A 51 -8.05 13.25 -14.15
C SER A 51 -8.09 14.15 -12.91
N LYS A 52 -8.91 13.75 -11.94
CA LYS A 52 -9.03 14.39 -10.64
C LYS A 52 -8.92 13.34 -9.54
N VAL A 53 -8.06 13.58 -8.56
CA VAL A 53 -8.03 12.78 -7.32
C VAL A 53 -9.27 13.09 -6.49
N ILE A 54 -9.98 12.03 -6.13
CA ILE A 54 -11.13 12.11 -5.22
C ILE A 54 -10.69 11.84 -3.79
N LYS A 55 -9.85 10.81 -3.60
CA LYS A 55 -9.38 10.40 -2.28
C LYS A 55 -8.09 9.61 -2.38
N ASP A 56 -7.15 9.96 -1.50
CA ASP A 56 -6.00 9.11 -1.18
C ASP A 56 -6.27 8.43 0.18
N TYR A 57 -5.84 7.18 0.28
CA TYR A 57 -5.98 6.39 1.48
C TYR A 57 -4.79 5.45 1.64
N GLU A 58 -4.27 5.34 2.85
CA GLU A 58 -3.22 4.38 3.18
C GLU A 58 -3.58 3.63 4.45
N ALA A 59 -3.11 2.40 4.54
CA ALA A 59 -3.14 1.59 5.74
C ALA A 59 -1.90 0.72 5.80
N ASP A 60 -1.40 0.50 7.01
CA ASP A 60 -0.22 -0.32 7.26
C ASP A 60 -0.43 -1.17 8.51
N GLU A 61 -0.14 -2.47 8.41
CA GLU A 61 -0.29 -3.39 9.53
C GLU A 61 0.55 -4.66 9.33
N LYS A 62 0.89 -5.33 10.43
CA LYS A 62 1.57 -6.62 10.43
C LYS A 62 0.60 -7.77 10.17
N ASN A 63 1.01 -8.74 9.34
CA ASN A 63 0.22 -9.93 8.97
C ASN A 63 -1.22 -9.56 8.61
N TRP A 64 -1.40 -8.69 7.61
CA TRP A 64 -2.70 -8.14 7.31
C TRP A 64 -3.41 -8.93 6.21
N ILE A 65 -2.92 -8.83 4.99
CA ILE A 65 -3.55 -9.46 3.83
C ILE A 65 -2.93 -10.83 3.58
N GLU A 66 -1.64 -10.98 3.85
CA GLU A 66 -0.93 -12.26 3.70
C GLU A 66 -0.71 -12.91 5.07
N ILE A 67 -1.47 -13.99 5.32
CA ILE A 67 -1.30 -14.80 6.53
C ILE A 67 -0.01 -15.60 6.41
N GLY A 68 0.85 -15.54 7.43
CA GLY A 68 2.10 -16.30 7.46
C GLY A 68 3.28 -15.61 6.78
N ASN A 69 3.23 -14.29 6.62
CA ASN A 69 4.26 -13.47 5.97
C ASN A 69 5.60 -13.38 6.73
N GLY A 70 5.92 -14.30 7.64
CA GLY A 70 7.16 -14.23 8.43
C GLY A 70 7.25 -13.05 9.40
N GLY A 71 6.17 -12.29 9.58
CA GLY A 71 6.12 -11.12 10.45
C GLY A 71 6.55 -9.81 9.78
N TYR A 72 6.62 -9.75 8.45
CA TYR A 72 6.81 -8.50 7.71
C TYR A 72 5.64 -7.53 7.92
N TRP A 73 5.94 -6.24 7.81
CA TRP A 73 4.93 -5.20 7.81
C TRP A 73 4.37 -5.04 6.41
N GLU A 74 3.07 -4.85 6.30
CA GLU A 74 2.40 -4.64 5.02
C GLU A 74 1.96 -3.19 4.91
N VAL A 75 2.02 -2.64 3.70
CA VAL A 75 1.44 -1.34 3.37
C VAL A 75 0.52 -1.49 2.17
N VAL A 76 -0.65 -0.87 2.27
CA VAL A 76 -1.59 -0.67 1.18
C VAL A 76 -1.79 0.83 0.99
N ALA A 77 -1.59 1.30 -0.23
CA ALA A 77 -1.89 2.67 -0.61
C ALA A 77 -2.84 2.68 -1.81
N ASN A 78 -3.95 3.41 -1.67
CA ASN A 78 -5.04 3.49 -2.62
C ASN A 78 -5.27 4.92 -3.02
N ARG A 79 -5.51 5.14 -4.31
CA ARG A 79 -5.91 6.44 -4.84
C ARG A 79 -7.11 6.26 -5.75
N ILE A 80 -8.20 6.96 -5.40
CA ILE A 80 -9.45 6.99 -6.15
C ILE A 80 -9.42 8.20 -7.08
N ILE A 81 -9.63 7.95 -8.37
CA ILE A 81 -9.49 8.93 -9.43
C ILE A 81 -10.75 8.93 -10.29
N GLU A 82 -11.16 10.12 -10.69
CA GLU A 82 -12.16 10.34 -11.72
C GLU A 82 -11.50 10.90 -12.97
N THR A 83 -11.93 10.46 -14.15
CA THR A 83 -11.38 10.95 -15.42
C THR A 83 -12.41 10.86 -16.55
N LYS A 84 -12.20 11.66 -17.60
CA LYS A 84 -12.89 11.55 -18.89
C LYS A 84 -12.18 10.61 -19.88
N GLN A 85 -11.01 10.09 -19.51
CA GLN A 85 -10.30 9.11 -20.33
C GLN A 85 -11.03 7.77 -20.33
N SER A 86 -10.97 7.04 -21.44
CA SER A 86 -11.46 5.67 -21.55
C SER A 86 -10.68 4.71 -20.65
N LYS A 87 -11.25 3.52 -20.38
CA LYS A 87 -10.55 2.50 -19.59
C LYS A 87 -9.25 2.08 -20.28
N ALA A 88 -9.31 1.91 -21.60
CA ALA A 88 -8.15 1.66 -22.45
C ALA A 88 -7.00 2.67 -22.26
N GLU A 89 -7.31 3.97 -22.24
CA GLU A 89 -6.32 5.04 -22.03
C GLU A 89 -5.73 4.99 -20.62
N VAL A 90 -6.57 4.78 -19.60
CA VAL A 90 -6.14 4.64 -18.20
C VAL A 90 -5.19 3.44 -18.04
N ILE A 91 -5.57 2.27 -18.56
CA ILE A 91 -4.75 1.05 -18.51
C ILE A 91 -3.39 1.32 -19.19
N SER A 92 -3.43 1.83 -20.42
CA SER A 92 -2.21 2.12 -21.21
C SER A 92 -1.29 3.11 -20.53
N PHE A 93 -1.85 4.09 -19.81
CA PHE A 93 -1.08 5.08 -19.07
C PHE A 93 -0.30 4.41 -17.93
N TYR A 94 -0.97 3.64 -17.07
CA TYR A 94 -0.31 3.02 -15.92
C TYR A 94 0.62 1.86 -16.32
N GLN A 95 0.35 1.15 -17.41
CA GLN A 95 1.27 0.12 -17.94
C GLN A 95 2.65 0.70 -18.29
N LYS A 96 2.72 1.98 -18.67
CA LYS A 96 4.00 2.66 -18.99
C LYS A 96 4.82 3.04 -17.75
N ILE A 97 4.19 3.16 -16.58
CA ILE A 97 4.91 3.50 -15.33
C ILE A 97 5.81 2.33 -14.90
N GLY A 98 5.35 1.09 -15.13
CA GLY A 98 6.08 -0.10 -14.73
C GLY A 98 6.02 -0.35 -13.22
N LYS A 99 7.06 -0.99 -12.69
CA LYS A 99 7.15 -1.38 -11.29
C LYS A 99 7.76 -0.26 -10.43
N LEU A 100 7.32 -0.15 -9.19
CA LEU A 100 7.84 0.78 -8.19
C LEU A 100 8.90 0.10 -7.31
N LYS A 101 9.71 0.92 -6.63
CA LYS A 101 10.65 0.44 -5.61
C LYS A 101 9.90 -0.12 -4.41
N TYR A 102 10.46 -1.17 -3.79
CA TYR A 102 9.99 -1.63 -2.49
C TYR A 102 10.21 -0.55 -1.43
N PRO A 103 9.37 -0.48 -0.38
CA PRO A 103 9.55 0.48 0.70
C PRO A 103 10.94 0.34 1.32
N ASN A 104 11.62 1.49 1.51
CA ASN A 104 12.98 1.54 2.08
C ASN A 104 14.01 0.63 1.37
N SER A 105 13.91 0.52 0.04
CA SER A 105 14.77 -0.32 -0.78
C SER A 105 15.05 0.34 -2.14
N ASN A 106 16.22 0.02 -2.72
CA ASN A 106 16.54 0.39 -4.10
C ASN A 106 16.07 -0.65 -5.13
N VAL A 107 15.53 -1.79 -4.67
CA VAL A 107 15.03 -2.85 -5.54
C VAL A 107 13.64 -2.47 -6.05
N THR A 108 13.44 -2.60 -7.35
CA THR A 108 12.14 -2.40 -8.01
C THR A 108 11.39 -3.73 -8.08
N GLY A 109 10.10 -3.72 -7.73
CA GLY A 109 9.27 -4.93 -7.83
C GLY A 109 7.81 -4.77 -7.45
N VAL A 110 7.41 -3.64 -6.87
CA VAL A 110 6.00 -3.42 -6.48
C VAL A 110 5.17 -3.07 -7.71
N GLU A 111 4.16 -3.87 -8.00
CA GLU A 111 3.29 -3.68 -9.17
C GLU A 111 2.05 -2.84 -8.82
N ILE A 112 1.67 -1.96 -9.73
CA ILE A 112 0.42 -1.18 -9.62
C ILE A 112 -0.75 -2.11 -9.93
N GLN A 113 -1.73 -2.09 -9.04
CA GLN A 113 -3.03 -2.72 -9.22
C GLN A 113 -4.03 -1.67 -9.69
N LEU A 114 -4.95 -2.05 -10.57
CA LEU A 114 -5.94 -1.13 -11.14
C LEU A 114 -7.32 -1.78 -11.11
N TYR A 115 -8.28 -1.02 -10.61
CA TYR A 115 -9.64 -1.47 -10.38
C TYR A 115 -10.62 -0.41 -10.89
N PHE A 116 -11.45 -0.75 -11.87
CA PHE A 116 -12.55 0.12 -12.27
C PHE A 116 -13.73 -0.07 -11.31
N LYS A 117 -14.44 1.01 -10.99
CA LYS A 117 -15.51 0.99 -9.97
C LYS A 117 -16.64 0.01 -10.31
N ASP A 118 -16.91 -0.18 -11.59
CA ASP A 118 -17.92 -1.12 -12.08
C ASP A 118 -17.45 -2.58 -12.07
N ASP A 119 -16.16 -2.85 -11.83
CA ASP A 119 -15.57 -4.19 -11.85
C ASP A 119 -14.67 -4.50 -10.65
N SER A 120 -14.99 -3.92 -9.50
CA SER A 120 -14.23 -4.14 -8.27
C SER A 120 -15.12 -4.19 -7.04
N LYS A 121 -14.55 -4.74 -5.97
CA LYS A 121 -15.11 -4.69 -4.62
C LYS A 121 -14.09 -4.13 -3.65
N VAL A 122 -14.57 -3.36 -2.68
CA VAL A 122 -13.79 -2.97 -1.52
C VAL A 122 -13.86 -4.08 -0.48
N VAL A 123 -12.71 -4.45 0.07
CA VAL A 123 -12.60 -5.30 1.24
C VAL A 123 -12.32 -4.39 2.43
N GLU A 124 -13.32 -4.22 3.27
CA GLU A 124 -13.24 -3.43 4.50
C GLU A 124 -12.90 -4.35 5.67
N ASN A 125 -11.95 -3.92 6.51
CA ASN A 125 -11.68 -4.56 7.78
C ASN A 125 -11.21 -3.51 8.79
N GLU A 126 -11.05 -3.93 10.04
CA GLU A 126 -10.65 -3.04 11.15
C GLU A 126 -9.27 -2.39 10.94
N LYS A 127 -8.40 -3.01 10.14
CA LYS A 127 -7.03 -2.54 9.85
C LYS A 127 -6.99 -1.59 8.66
N GLY A 128 -8.00 -1.64 7.79
CA GLY A 128 -8.17 -0.71 6.68
C GLY A 128 -8.93 -1.28 5.49
N ASN A 129 -8.98 -0.49 4.41
CA ASN A 129 -9.66 -0.87 3.18
C ASN A 129 -8.65 -1.17 2.06
N TYR A 130 -8.92 -2.21 1.30
CA TYR A 130 -8.21 -2.51 0.04
C TYR A 130 -9.19 -2.99 -1.03
N TYR A 131 -8.76 -2.98 -2.28
CA TYR A 131 -9.56 -3.34 -3.44
C TYR A 131 -9.13 -4.68 -4.01
N ARG A 132 -10.12 -5.39 -4.53
CA ARG A 132 -9.99 -6.63 -5.31
C ARG A 132 -10.92 -6.53 -6.51
N ASP A 133 -10.68 -7.36 -7.52
CA ASP A 133 -11.68 -7.52 -8.58
C ASP A 133 -12.97 -8.16 -8.04
N LYS A 134 -14.00 -8.25 -8.87
CA LYS A 134 -15.28 -8.87 -8.45
C LYS A 134 -15.10 -10.30 -7.93
N MET A 135 -14.16 -11.07 -8.50
CA MET A 135 -13.89 -12.46 -8.13
C MET A 135 -13.15 -12.56 -6.78
N GLY A 136 -12.43 -11.51 -6.37
CA GLY A 136 -11.64 -11.47 -5.13
C GLY A 136 -10.15 -11.51 -5.36
N ASP A 137 -9.72 -11.51 -6.62
CA ASP A 137 -8.33 -11.64 -7.00
C ASP A 137 -7.65 -10.27 -7.08
N ILE A 138 -6.33 -10.31 -7.00
CA ILE A 138 -5.49 -9.15 -7.29
C ILE A 138 -5.51 -8.94 -8.80
N ARG A 139 -5.72 -7.70 -9.22
CA ARG A 139 -5.64 -7.33 -10.63
C ARG A 139 -4.50 -6.36 -10.86
N TYR A 140 -3.40 -6.86 -11.43
CA TYR A 140 -2.28 -6.00 -11.79
C TYR A 140 -2.56 -5.27 -13.11
N VAL A 141 -2.05 -4.04 -13.23
CA VAL A 141 -2.18 -3.23 -14.44
C VAL A 141 -1.64 -3.96 -15.69
N ASN A 142 -0.59 -4.76 -15.52
CA ASN A 142 0.06 -5.50 -16.61
C ASN A 142 -0.74 -6.73 -17.10
N GLU A 143 -1.78 -7.15 -16.36
CA GLU A 143 -2.62 -8.30 -16.74
C GLU A 143 -3.76 -7.92 -17.68
N TYR A 144 -4.02 -6.62 -17.86
CA TYR A 144 -4.99 -6.14 -18.84
C TYR A 144 -4.45 -6.34 -20.26
N ALA A 145 -5.18 -7.10 -21.08
CA ALA A 145 -4.76 -7.44 -22.43
C ALA A 145 -4.81 -6.21 -23.35
N ILE A 146 -3.81 -6.08 -24.22
CA ILE A 146 -3.73 -5.00 -25.23
C ILE A 146 -4.94 -5.04 -26.20
N GLU A 147 -5.55 -6.20 -26.39
CA GLU A 147 -6.73 -6.36 -27.24
C GLU A 147 -8.00 -5.74 -26.63
N ASP A 148 -8.10 -5.71 -25.29
CA ASP A 148 -9.19 -5.03 -24.58
C ASP A 148 -9.06 -3.51 -24.72
N ILE A 149 -7.82 -3.01 -24.80
CA ILE A 149 -7.48 -1.60 -25.00
C ILE A 149 -7.86 -1.11 -26.41
N LYS A 150 -7.70 -1.95 -27.44
CA LYS A 150 -7.92 -1.55 -28.85
C LYS A 150 -9.39 -1.57 -29.31
N LYS A 151 -10.29 -2.18 -28.53
CA LYS A 151 -11.71 -2.33 -28.90
C LYS A 151 -12.59 -1.18 -28.42
N GLU A 152 -12.16 -0.43 -27.39
CA GLU A 152 -12.89 0.77 -26.93
C GLU A 152 -12.63 1.94 -27.89
N LYS A 153 -13.64 2.30 -28.69
CA LYS A 153 -13.65 3.62 -29.34
C LYS A 153 -14.02 4.66 -28.30
N GLN A 154 -13.20 5.70 -28.17
CA GLN A 154 -13.50 6.84 -27.31
C GLN A 154 -14.82 7.49 -27.80
N PRO A 155 -15.84 7.63 -26.94
CA PRO A 155 -17.06 8.35 -27.29
C PRO A 155 -16.73 9.80 -27.61
N SER A 156 -17.54 10.45 -28.45
CA SER A 156 -17.39 11.88 -28.76
C SER A 156 -17.61 12.79 -27.55
N ASP A 157 -18.35 12.32 -26.54
CA ASP A 157 -18.48 12.92 -25.23
C ASP A 157 -18.29 11.81 -24.18
N PRO A 158 -17.06 11.60 -23.68
CA PRO A 158 -16.77 10.49 -22.80
C PRO A 158 -17.39 10.72 -21.42
N GLU A 159 -18.15 9.73 -20.97
CA GLU A 159 -18.69 9.67 -19.61
C GLU A 159 -17.54 9.66 -18.59
N MET A 160 -17.75 10.36 -17.47
CA MET A 160 -16.80 10.35 -16.35
C MET A 160 -16.72 8.95 -15.75
N ILE A 161 -15.54 8.34 -15.76
CA ILE A 161 -15.29 7.06 -15.11
C ILE A 161 -14.55 7.26 -13.78
N THR A 162 -14.84 6.41 -12.80
CA THR A 162 -14.10 6.33 -11.55
C THR A 162 -13.30 5.02 -11.50
N TYR A 163 -12.03 5.11 -11.14
CA TYR A 163 -11.17 3.95 -10.93
C TYR A 163 -10.27 4.14 -9.70
N VAL A 164 -9.66 3.05 -9.25
CA VAL A 164 -8.71 3.01 -8.15
C VAL A 164 -7.40 2.43 -8.66
N ILE A 165 -6.30 3.13 -8.38
CA ILE A 165 -4.98 2.51 -8.37
C ILE A 165 -4.60 2.15 -6.95
N GLN A 166 -4.01 0.96 -6.78
CA GLN A 166 -3.61 0.43 -5.49
C GLN A 166 -2.19 -0.15 -5.60
N VAL A 167 -1.42 -0.03 -4.53
CA VAL A 167 -0.22 -0.83 -4.31
C VAL A 167 -0.37 -1.55 -2.99
N HIS A 168 0.02 -2.82 -2.97
CA HIS A 168 0.09 -3.65 -1.78
C HIS A 168 1.43 -4.36 -1.79
N THR A 169 2.21 -4.19 -0.72
CA THR A 169 3.52 -4.81 -0.61
C THR A 169 3.93 -4.99 0.85
N GLN A 170 4.97 -5.79 1.03
CA GLN A 170 5.58 -6.07 2.32
C GLN A 170 6.94 -5.41 2.40
N PHE A 171 7.36 -5.06 3.60
CA PHE A 171 8.69 -4.53 3.83
C PHE A 171 9.25 -4.94 5.20
N ASP A 172 10.57 -4.97 5.25
CA ASP A 172 11.31 -5.10 6.49
C ASP A 172 11.40 -3.73 7.17
N TYR A 173 11.14 -3.73 8.47
CA TYR A 173 11.12 -2.56 9.33
C TYR A 173 12.19 -2.62 10.43
N TRP A 174 12.96 -3.71 10.48
CA TRP A 174 14.16 -3.78 11.30
C TRP A 174 15.20 -2.81 10.76
N TYR A 175 15.91 -2.15 11.68
CA TYR A 175 17.04 -1.29 11.32
C TYR A 175 18.08 -2.13 10.56
N LYS A 176 18.35 -1.76 9.31
CA LYS A 176 19.51 -2.27 8.60
C LYS A 176 20.73 -1.57 9.22
N LEU A 177 21.54 -2.33 9.95
CA LEU A 177 22.89 -1.90 10.31
C LEU A 177 23.74 -2.10 9.05
N ASP A 178 23.99 -1.02 8.33
CA ASP A 178 25.00 -0.99 7.26
C ASP A 178 26.42 -1.07 7.85
#